data_AF-A0AAX4L4G0-F1
#
_entry.id   AF-A0AAX4L4G0-F1
#
_cell.length_a   1.000
_cell.length_b   1.000
_cell.length_c   1.000
_cell.angle_alpha   90.00
_cell.angle_beta   90.00
_cell.angle_gamma   90.00
#
_symmetry.space_group_name_H-M   'P 1'
#
loop_
_entity.id
_entity.type
_entity.pdbx_description
1 polymer ?
#
loop_
_entity_poly.entity_id
_entity_poly.type
_entity_poly.pdbx_seq_one_letter_code
_entity_poly.pdbx_strand_id
1 'polypeptide(L)'
;MGIFTPEVEATIDYVLKLNKKVEFQYKPLVKDMKNLCSISNILGSLKKIRSDMEVTRSLEDDVRELLGAEKAENKCIEDICGRADFMKDNIPGEIKTVNQESPNKFEVIDKGKKQAGMYSWLYNTRFAYLAIAEYKIDEEKGETLLTKLTLYKVVLKSRINIEELKEICIKIKESKAIIDKEVLS
;
A
#
# COMPACT_ATOMS: atom_id res chain seq x y z
N MET A 1 13.72 12.22 12.45
CA MET A 1 13.65 10.76 12.69
C MET A 1 14.29 10.05 11.51
N GLY A 2 15.13 9.05 11.75
CA GLY A 2 15.62 8.18 10.67
C GLY A 2 14.45 7.46 10.01
N ILE A 3 14.46 7.36 8.68
CA ILE A 3 13.41 6.73 7.88
C ILE A 3 13.85 5.29 7.62
N PHE A 4 13.13 4.31 8.15
CA PHE A 4 13.34 2.93 7.72
C PHE A 4 12.97 2.81 6.23
N THR A 5 13.97 2.46 5.42
CA THR A 5 13.81 2.33 3.97
C THR A 5 14.34 0.96 3.55
N PRO A 6 13.46 -0.03 3.34
CA PRO A 6 13.92 -1.34 2.89
C PRO A 6 14.47 -1.23 1.47
N GLU A 7 15.58 -1.92 1.22
CA GLU A 7 16.13 -2.06 -0.13
C GLU A 7 15.34 -3.13 -0.88
N VAL A 8 14.82 -2.78 -2.05
CA VAL A 8 14.00 -3.66 -2.88
C VAL A 8 14.45 -3.62 -4.33
N GLU A 9 14.36 -4.76 -5.00
CA GLU A 9 14.50 -4.87 -6.46
C GLU A 9 13.12 -5.17 -7.05
N ALA A 10 12.73 -4.44 -8.10
CA ALA A 10 11.46 -4.64 -8.77
C ALA A 10 11.67 -4.89 -10.27
N THR A 11 11.22 -6.05 -10.75
CA THR A 11 11.26 -6.43 -12.16
C THR A 11 9.84 -6.50 -12.71
N ILE A 12 9.61 -6.04 -13.94
CA ILE A 12 8.30 -6.18 -14.58
C ILE A 12 8.07 -7.67 -14.87
N ASP A 13 6.95 -8.19 -14.40
CA ASP A 13 6.48 -9.54 -14.72
C ASP A 13 5.64 -9.49 -16.00
N TYR A 14 4.62 -8.62 -16.04
CA TYR A 14 3.87 -8.34 -17.26
C TYR A 14 3.24 -6.94 -17.28
N VAL A 15 2.78 -6.55 -18.48
CA VAL A 15 2.01 -5.32 -18.73
C VAL A 15 0.76 -5.68 -19.51
N LEU A 16 -0.40 -5.27 -18.99
CA LEU A 16 -1.68 -5.34 -19.69
C LEU A 16 -2.12 -3.93 -20.09
N LYS A 17 -2.42 -3.74 -21.37
CA LYS A 17 -3.13 -2.56 -21.86
C LYS A 17 -4.62 -2.83 -21.77
N LEU A 18 -5.35 -1.89 -21.20
CA LEU A 18 -6.76 -2.02 -20.87
C LEU A 18 -7.52 -0.81 -21.43
N ASN A 19 -8.83 -0.97 -21.54
CA ASN A 19 -9.77 0.13 -21.71
C ASN A 19 -11.05 -0.23 -20.96
N LYS A 20 -10.89 -0.59 -19.68
CA LYS A 20 -11.99 -1.07 -18.83
C LYS A 20 -12.58 0.11 -18.09
N LYS A 21 -13.89 0.33 -18.24
CA LYS A 21 -14.63 1.26 -17.39
C LYS A 21 -14.63 0.71 -15.97
N VAL A 22 -14.29 1.57 -15.02
CA VAL A 22 -14.20 1.24 -13.59
C VAL A 22 -14.88 2.33 -12.78
N GLU A 23 -15.40 1.96 -11.62
CA GLU A 23 -16.05 2.87 -10.70
C GLU A 23 -15.29 2.91 -9.40
N PHE A 24 -15.12 4.12 -8.86
CA PHE A 24 -14.42 4.25 -7.61
C PHE A 24 -15.28 3.79 -6.45
N GLN A 25 -14.66 2.96 -5.62
CA GLN A 25 -15.23 2.55 -4.37
C GLN A 25 -14.82 3.54 -3.28
N TYR A 26 -15.80 3.94 -2.48
CA TYR A 26 -15.64 4.86 -1.37
C TYR A 26 -15.71 4.06 -0.08
N LYS A 27 -14.56 3.79 0.52
CA LYS A 27 -14.46 2.98 1.74
C LYS A 27 -14.25 3.92 2.94
N PRO A 28 -15.05 3.82 4.02
CA PRO A 28 -14.78 4.58 5.22
C PRO A 28 -13.38 4.23 5.73
N LEU A 29 -12.64 5.25 6.15
CA LEU A 29 -11.28 5.06 6.64
C LEU A 29 -11.37 4.42 8.03
N VAL A 30 -11.34 3.08 8.08
CA VAL A 30 -11.32 2.36 9.36
C VAL A 30 -9.96 2.62 10.00
N LYS A 31 -9.92 3.61 10.90
CA LYS A 31 -8.80 3.81 11.84
C LYS A 31 -8.86 2.68 12.87
N ASP A 32 -8.52 1.45 12.46
CA ASP A 32 -8.39 0.35 13.40
C ASP A 32 -7.15 0.62 14.26
N MET A 33 -7.38 1.30 15.39
CA MET A 33 -6.35 1.77 16.31
C MET A 33 -5.57 0.63 16.94
N LYS A 34 -6.04 -0.62 16.81
CA LYS A 34 -5.34 -1.81 17.32
C LYS A 34 -4.08 -2.14 16.53
N ASN A 35 -3.91 -1.61 15.31
CA ASN A 35 -2.79 -1.91 14.42
C ASN A 35 -1.98 -0.66 14.02
N LEU A 36 -1.69 0.24 14.98
CA LEU A 36 -0.83 1.42 14.74
C LEU A 36 0.55 1.03 14.17
N CYS A 37 1.05 -0.14 14.57
CA CYS A 37 2.25 -0.79 14.07
C CYS A 37 2.06 -1.54 12.75
N SER A 38 1.40 -0.91 11.78
CA SER A 38 1.24 -1.51 10.44
C SER A 38 2.43 -1.21 9.53
N ILE A 39 2.76 -2.10 8.59
CA ILE A 39 3.75 -1.86 7.53
C ILE A 39 3.50 -0.52 6.82
N SER A 40 2.22 -0.20 6.54
CA SER A 40 1.84 1.06 5.91
C SER A 40 2.21 2.28 6.75
N ASN A 41 2.03 2.21 8.07
CA ASN A 41 2.38 3.30 8.98
C ASN A 41 3.90 3.41 9.18
N ILE A 42 4.60 2.28 9.34
CA ILE A 42 6.06 2.23 9.47
C ILE A 42 6.71 2.91 8.26
N LEU A 43 6.31 2.54 7.04
CA LEU A 43 6.77 3.17 5.80
C LEU A 43 6.17 4.57 5.57
N GLY A 44 5.03 4.85 6.19
CA GLY A 44 4.24 6.07 6.06
C GLY A 44 4.62 7.20 7.01
N SER A 45 5.50 6.97 7.99
CA SER A 45 6.09 7.93 8.94
C SER A 45 6.65 9.22 8.29
N LEU A 46 6.67 9.29 6.97
CA LEU A 46 7.12 10.41 6.15
C LEU A 46 6.07 11.45 5.76
N LYS A 47 4.75 11.21 5.88
CA LYS A 47 3.76 12.27 5.58
C LYS A 47 2.58 12.19 6.54
N LYS A 48 2.30 13.36 7.16
CA LYS A 48 1.18 13.70 8.05
C LYS A 48 0.09 12.63 8.04
N ILE A 49 -0.18 12.05 9.21
CA ILE A 49 -1.47 11.43 9.50
C ILE A 49 -2.51 12.54 9.26
N ARG A 50 -3.02 12.66 8.04
CA ARG A 50 -4.06 13.63 7.71
C ARG A 50 -5.32 13.17 8.43
N SER A 51 -5.79 14.01 9.32
CA SER A 51 -7.04 13.88 10.06
C SER A 51 -8.29 14.06 9.19
N ASP A 52 -8.12 14.48 7.93
CA ASP A 52 -9.09 15.29 7.21
C ASP A 52 -9.69 14.64 5.94
N MET A 53 -9.59 13.31 5.78
CA MET A 53 -10.43 12.58 4.81
C MET A 53 -10.99 11.29 5.43
N GLU A 54 -12.31 11.26 5.65
CA GLU A 54 -13.05 10.15 6.27
C GLU A 54 -13.31 8.96 5.33
N VAL A 55 -12.96 9.10 4.05
CA VAL A 55 -13.26 8.12 3.01
C VAL A 55 -12.09 7.99 2.04
N THR A 56 -11.62 6.76 1.81
CA THR A 56 -10.62 6.47 0.78
C THR A 56 -11.32 6.08 -0.52
N ARG A 57 -10.83 6.66 -1.62
CA ARG A 57 -11.24 6.35 -2.99
C ARG A 57 -10.31 5.26 -3.54
N SER A 58 -10.84 4.10 -3.94
CA SER A 58 -10.04 2.95 -4.36
C SER A 58 -10.61 2.24 -5.60
N LEU A 59 -9.72 1.65 -6.42
CA LEU A 59 -10.05 0.72 -7.51
C LEU A 59 -9.49 -0.69 -7.22
N GLU A 60 -9.06 -0.96 -5.98
CA GLU A 60 -8.37 -2.21 -5.62
C GLU A 60 -9.19 -3.46 -5.90
N ASP A 61 -10.51 -3.41 -5.74
CA ASP A 61 -11.36 -4.58 -5.94
C ASP A 61 -11.43 -4.97 -7.43
N ASP A 62 -11.58 -3.98 -8.33
CA ASP A 62 -11.54 -4.21 -9.78
C ASP A 62 -10.17 -4.72 -10.25
N VAL A 63 -9.09 -4.14 -9.69
CA VAL A 63 -7.73 -4.56 -10.02
C VAL A 63 -7.49 -5.99 -9.53
N ARG A 64 -7.96 -6.33 -8.33
CA ARG A 64 -7.83 -7.68 -7.77
C ARG A 64 -8.58 -8.72 -8.60
N GLU A 65 -9.80 -8.39 -9.05
CA GLU A 65 -10.57 -9.24 -9.97
C GLU A 65 -9.81 -9.47 -11.27
N LEU A 66 -9.24 -8.41 -11.88
CA LEU A 66 -8.44 -8.54 -13.11
C LEU A 66 -7.19 -9.41 -12.94
N LEU A 67 -6.62 -9.42 -11.74
CA LEU A 67 -5.47 -10.27 -11.42
C LEU A 67 -5.86 -11.73 -11.12
N GLY A 68 -7.15 -12.04 -11.02
CA GLY A 68 -7.63 -13.35 -10.56
C GLY A 68 -7.14 -13.66 -9.14
N ALA A 69 -7.06 -12.64 -8.28
CA ALA A 69 -6.45 -12.74 -6.97
C ALA A 69 -7.47 -12.68 -5.83
N GLU A 70 -7.09 -13.18 -4.66
CA GLU A 70 -7.94 -13.19 -3.46
C GLU A 70 -7.55 -12.06 -2.51
N LYS A 71 -8.43 -11.68 -1.57
CA LYS A 71 -8.08 -10.72 -0.51
C LYS A 71 -7.09 -11.38 0.45
N ALA A 72 -6.03 -10.68 0.85
CA ALA A 72 -5.09 -11.22 1.83
C ALA A 72 -5.66 -11.17 3.26
N GLU A 73 -5.28 -12.15 4.07
CA GLU A 73 -5.47 -12.11 5.51
C GLU A 73 -4.48 -11.15 6.16
N ASN A 74 -4.83 -10.56 7.30
CA ASN A 74 -3.87 -9.81 8.11
C ASN A 74 -2.84 -10.78 8.72
N LYS A 75 -1.55 -10.46 8.61
CA LYS A 75 -0.45 -11.19 9.26
C LYS A 75 0.27 -10.28 10.24
N CYS A 76 0.85 -10.87 11.28
CA CYS A 76 1.67 -10.17 12.25
C CYS A 76 2.90 -11.01 12.57
N ILE A 77 4.05 -10.35 12.70
CA ILE A 77 5.24 -10.91 13.32
C ILE A 77 5.52 -10.05 14.54
N GLU A 78 5.40 -10.66 15.72
CA GLU A 78 5.39 -9.93 16.99
C GLU A 78 4.31 -8.84 16.99
N ASP A 79 4.67 -7.58 17.21
CA ASP A 79 3.75 -6.43 17.21
C ASP A 79 3.58 -5.76 15.83
N ILE A 80 4.30 -6.22 14.80
CA ILE A 80 4.32 -5.60 13.47
C ILE A 80 3.32 -6.34 12.59
N CYS A 81 2.26 -5.63 12.19
CA CYS A 81 1.17 -6.22 11.43
C CYS A 81 1.06 -5.63 10.03
N GLY A 82 0.32 -6.31 9.17
CA GLY A 82 0.02 -5.81 7.84
C GLY A 82 -0.89 -6.76 7.09
N ARG A 83 -1.66 -6.17 6.18
CA ARG A 83 -2.49 -6.91 5.25
C ARG A 83 -2.16 -6.43 3.85
N ALA A 84 -1.59 -7.31 3.04
CA ALA A 84 -1.41 -7.06 1.61
C ALA A 84 -2.78 -6.85 0.93
N ASP A 85 -2.82 -6.12 -0.18
CA ASP A 85 -4.08 -5.87 -0.88
C ASP A 85 -4.66 -7.13 -1.53
N PHE A 86 -3.80 -8.09 -1.89
CA PHE A 86 -4.22 -9.38 -2.45
C PHE A 86 -3.22 -10.52 -2.20
N MET A 87 -3.68 -11.74 -2.45
CA MET A 87 -2.89 -12.96 -2.58
C MET A 87 -3.09 -13.55 -3.97
N LYS A 88 -2.00 -13.92 -4.64
CA LYS A 88 -2.04 -14.65 -5.91
C LYS A 88 -1.06 -15.82 -5.81
N ASP A 89 -1.53 -17.06 -5.97
CA ASP A 89 -0.70 -18.27 -5.87
C ASP A 89 0.13 -18.34 -4.57
N ASN A 90 -0.47 -17.97 -3.44
CA ASN A 90 0.18 -17.82 -2.13
C ASN A 90 1.30 -16.76 -2.05
N ILE A 91 1.36 -15.84 -3.02
CA ILE A 91 2.29 -14.72 -3.04
C ILE A 91 1.51 -13.44 -2.68
N PRO A 92 1.93 -12.67 -1.66
CA PRO A 92 1.26 -11.43 -1.29
C PRO A 92 1.49 -10.36 -2.35
N GLY A 93 0.55 -9.42 -2.47
CA GLY A 93 0.70 -8.31 -3.39
C GLY A 93 0.07 -7.00 -2.94
N GLU A 94 0.68 -5.91 -3.37
CA GLU A 94 0.22 -4.54 -3.14
C GLU A 94 -0.37 -3.97 -4.43
N ILE A 95 -1.43 -3.17 -4.33
CA ILE A 95 -2.04 -2.44 -5.44
C ILE A 95 -1.79 -0.95 -5.22
N LYS A 96 -1.37 -0.27 -6.29
CA LYS A 96 -1.35 1.19 -6.36
C LYS A 96 -2.11 1.67 -7.58
N THR A 97 -3.16 2.44 -7.33
CA THR A 97 -3.93 3.11 -8.38
C THR A 97 -3.37 4.50 -8.62
N VAL A 98 -3.05 4.84 -9.87
CA VAL A 98 -2.39 6.10 -10.22
C VAL A 98 -3.11 6.76 -11.39
N ASN A 99 -3.51 8.02 -11.22
CA ASN A 99 -3.95 8.82 -12.36
C ASN A 99 -2.75 9.02 -13.31
N GLN A 100 -2.93 8.72 -14.60
CA GLN A 100 -1.90 8.88 -15.63
C GLN A 100 -1.28 10.28 -15.68
N GLU A 101 -2.06 11.30 -15.31
CA GLU A 101 -1.64 12.69 -15.30
C GLU A 101 -1.05 13.15 -13.96
N SER A 102 -1.00 12.27 -12.95
CA SER A 102 -0.50 12.64 -11.64
C SER A 102 1.00 12.91 -11.67
N PRO A 103 1.48 14.09 -11.22
CA PRO A 103 2.91 14.37 -11.13
C PRO A 103 3.61 13.49 -10.08
N ASN A 104 2.86 12.89 -9.15
CA ASN A 104 3.39 12.10 -8.04
C ASN A 104 3.49 10.60 -8.35
N LYS A 105 3.29 10.19 -9.62
CA LYS A 105 3.28 8.77 -10.02
C LYS A 105 4.52 8.01 -9.55
N PHE A 106 5.71 8.58 -9.67
CA PHE A 106 6.95 7.93 -9.26
C PHE A 106 7.03 7.68 -7.76
N GLU A 107 6.60 8.64 -6.94
CA GLU A 107 6.60 8.50 -5.47
C GLU A 107 5.63 7.39 -5.02
N VAL A 108 4.45 7.34 -5.63
CA VAL A 108 3.44 6.30 -5.33
C VAL A 108 3.98 4.90 -5.67
N ILE A 109 4.63 4.76 -6.83
CA ILE A 109 5.23 3.50 -7.26
C ILE A 109 6.38 3.09 -6.32
N ASP A 110 7.27 4.01 -5.96
CA ASP A 110 8.38 3.74 -5.05
C ASP A 110 7.90 3.28 -3.67
N LYS A 111 6.90 3.97 -3.12
CA LYS A 111 6.24 3.55 -1.87
C LYS A 111 5.61 2.16 -2.01
N GLY A 112 4.93 1.89 -3.13
CA GLY A 112 4.36 0.58 -3.42
C GLY A 112 5.39 -0.54 -3.46
N LYS A 113 6.57 -0.30 -4.05
CA LYS A 113 7.67 -1.28 -4.07
C LYS A 113 8.15 -1.60 -2.66
N LYS A 114 8.36 -0.58 -1.82
CA LYS A 114 8.79 -0.76 -0.43
C LYS A 114 7.75 -1.51 0.38
N GLN A 115 6.47 -1.18 0.22
CA GLN A 115 5.36 -1.90 0.87
C GLN A 115 5.29 -3.36 0.44
N ALA A 116 5.32 -3.64 -0.87
CA ALA A 116 5.36 -5.01 -1.39
C ALA A 116 6.56 -5.80 -0.84
N GLY A 117 7.77 -5.21 -0.85
CA GLY A 117 8.96 -5.83 -0.26
C GLY A 117 8.76 -6.21 1.21
N MET A 118 8.18 -5.33 2.01
CA MET A 118 7.86 -5.62 3.42
C MET A 118 6.80 -6.72 3.58
N TYR A 119 5.80 -6.79 2.70
CA TYR A 119 4.85 -7.90 2.71
C TYR A 119 5.49 -9.23 2.34
N SER A 120 6.50 -9.26 1.46
CA SER A 120 7.22 -10.51 1.18
C SER A 120 7.85 -11.08 2.47
N TRP A 121 8.43 -10.22 3.30
CA TRP A 121 8.97 -10.59 4.61
C TRP A 121 7.87 -11.03 5.58
N LEU A 122 6.81 -10.24 5.74
CA LEU A 122 5.74 -10.50 6.71
C LEU A 122 5.00 -11.83 6.43
N TYR A 123 4.83 -12.19 5.16
CA TYR A 123 4.18 -13.43 4.75
C TYR A 123 5.18 -14.58 4.52
N ASN A 124 6.46 -14.39 4.83
CA ASN A 124 7.53 -15.37 4.65
C ASN A 124 7.59 -15.94 3.22
N THR A 125 7.60 -15.05 2.23
CA THR A 125 7.70 -15.39 0.80
C THR A 125 8.97 -14.80 0.20
N ARG A 126 9.47 -15.41 -0.88
CA ARG A 126 10.71 -14.96 -1.55
C ARG A 126 10.55 -13.59 -2.23
N PHE A 127 9.33 -13.23 -2.60
CA PHE A 127 8.99 -11.99 -3.28
C PHE A 127 7.52 -11.69 -3.04
N ALA A 128 7.12 -10.45 -3.33
CA ALA A 128 5.73 -10.03 -3.39
C ALA A 128 5.43 -9.43 -4.77
N TYR A 129 4.16 -9.31 -5.10
CA TYR A 129 3.72 -8.58 -6.27
C TYR A 129 3.45 -7.10 -5.95
N LEU A 130 3.68 -6.23 -6.94
CA LEU A 130 3.17 -4.87 -6.94
C LEU A 130 2.40 -4.64 -8.24
N ALA A 131 1.11 -4.40 -8.13
CA ALA A 131 0.23 -4.05 -9.23
C ALA A 131 0.08 -2.53 -9.33
N ILE A 132 0.59 -1.93 -10.40
CA ILE A 132 0.38 -0.51 -10.73
C ILE A 132 -0.76 -0.41 -11.74
N ALA A 133 -1.90 0.09 -11.26
CA ALA A 133 -3.11 0.31 -12.02
C ALA A 133 -3.18 1.79 -12.43
N GLU A 134 -2.91 2.06 -13.71
CA GLU A 134 -3.00 3.41 -14.27
C GLU A 134 -4.40 3.66 -14.82
N TYR A 135 -5.01 4.77 -14.41
CA TYR A 135 -6.34 5.19 -14.87
C TYR A 135 -6.33 6.62 -15.41
N LYS A 136 -7.33 6.93 -16.23
CA LYS A 136 -7.65 8.31 -16.65
C LYS A 136 -9.12 8.60 -16.41
N ILE A 137 -9.43 9.88 -16.24
CA ILE A 137 -10.82 10.36 -16.16
C ILE A 137 -11.14 11.02 -17.50
N ASP A 138 -12.19 10.55 -18.16
CA ASP A 138 -12.77 11.18 -19.34
C ASP A 138 -13.81 12.18 -18.84
N GLU A 139 -13.44 13.47 -18.77
CA GLU A 139 -14.31 14.52 -18.23
C GLU A 139 -15.53 14.79 -19.13
N GLU A 140 -15.41 14.60 -20.44
CA GLU A 140 -16.51 14.80 -21.38
C GLU A 140 -17.63 13.78 -21.18
N LYS A 141 -17.26 12.54 -20.84
CA LYS A 141 -18.21 11.44 -20.60
C LYS A 141 -18.52 11.20 -19.12
N GLY A 142 -17.77 11.82 -18.22
CA GLY A 142 -17.84 11.55 -16.78
C GLY A 142 -17.43 10.12 -16.41
N GLU A 143 -16.53 9.50 -17.18
CA GLU A 143 -16.14 8.09 -17.01
C GLU A 143 -14.71 7.96 -16.46
N THR A 144 -14.46 6.92 -15.66
CA THR A 144 -13.10 6.52 -15.29
C THR A 144 -12.71 5.25 -16.05
N LEU A 145 -11.56 5.30 -16.69
CA LEU A 145 -11.03 4.18 -17.47
C LEU A 145 -9.72 3.70 -16.87
N LEU A 146 -9.67 2.41 -16.52
CA LEU A 146 -8.42 1.72 -16.26
C LEU A 146 -7.76 1.39 -17.59
N THR A 147 -6.60 2.00 -17.83
CA THR A 147 -5.93 1.98 -19.15
C THR A 147 -4.72 1.07 -19.19
N LYS A 148 -4.11 0.80 -18.04
CA LYS A 148 -2.93 -0.06 -17.96
C LYS A 148 -2.78 -0.68 -16.59
N LEU A 149 -2.42 -1.96 -16.57
CA LEU A 149 -2.03 -2.68 -15.36
C LEU A 149 -0.61 -3.21 -15.58
N THR A 150 0.33 -2.80 -14.72
CA THR A 150 1.70 -3.34 -14.72
C THR A 150 1.90 -4.14 -13.46
N LEU A 151 2.23 -5.43 -13.59
CA LEU A 151 2.58 -6.27 -12.47
C LEU A 151 4.11 -6.34 -12.35
N TYR A 152 4.61 -5.97 -11.19
CA TYR A 152 6.01 -6.12 -10.82
C TYR A 152 6.18 -7.28 -9.85
N LYS A 153 7.25 -8.03 -10.04
CA LYS A 153 7.82 -8.92 -9.03
C LYS A 153 8.80 -8.12 -8.18
N VAL A 154 8.57 -8.06 -6.88
CA VAL A 154 9.36 -7.26 -5.92
C VAL A 154 10.08 -8.17 -4.94
N VAL A 155 11.41 -8.08 -4.91
CA VAL A 155 12.28 -8.84 -4.02
C VAL A 155 12.84 -7.91 -2.97
N LEU A 156 12.65 -8.23 -1.69
CA LEU A 156 13.32 -7.56 -0.59
C LEU A 156 14.80 -7.98 -0.55
N LYS A 157 15.71 -7.00 -0.60
CA LYS A 157 17.17 -7.20 -0.59
C LYS A 157 17.78 -7.01 0.79
N SER A 158 17.27 -6.03 1.53
CA SER A 158 17.72 -5.76 2.89
C SER A 158 17.21 -6.82 3.86
N ARG A 159 18.02 -7.18 4.86
CA ARG A 159 17.53 -7.90 6.04
C ARG A 159 16.69 -6.95 6.88
N ILE A 160 15.59 -7.46 7.45
CA ILE A 160 14.74 -6.69 8.34
C ILE A 160 15.28 -6.79 9.77
N ASN A 161 15.55 -5.64 10.38
CA ASN A 161 15.85 -5.56 11.81
C ASN A 161 14.57 -5.27 12.59
N ILE A 162 14.04 -6.28 13.29
CA ILE A 162 12.78 -6.16 14.03
C ILE A 162 12.89 -5.10 15.15
N GLU A 163 14.04 -4.97 15.80
CA GLU A 163 14.21 -3.98 16.88
C GLU A 163 14.13 -2.54 16.35
N GLU A 164 14.70 -2.28 15.17
CA GLU A 164 14.56 -0.99 14.50
C GLU A 164 13.08 -0.68 14.20
N LEU A 165 12.32 -1.67 13.73
CA LEU A 165 10.89 -1.52 13.46
C LEU A 165 10.08 -1.28 14.74
N LYS A 166 10.43 -1.95 15.84
CA LYS A 166 9.82 -1.73 17.17
C LYS A 166 10.04 -0.31 17.67
N GLU A 167 11.24 0.24 17.52
CA GLU A 167 11.51 1.62 17.90
C GLU A 167 10.67 2.62 17.12
N ILE A 168 10.48 2.40 15.82
CA ILE A 168 9.61 3.22 14.97
C ILE A 168 8.16 3.10 15.45
N CYS A 169 7.74 1.89 15.77
CA CYS A 169 6.44 1.59 16.35
C CYS A 169 6.15 2.36 17.65
N ILE A 170 7.10 2.37 18.59
CA ILE A 170 7.01 3.14 19.85
C ILE A 170 6.80 4.62 19.52
N LYS A 171 7.64 5.16 18.64
CA LYS A 171 7.57 6.56 18.20
C LYS A 171 6.22 6.92 17.54
N ILE A 172 5.65 6.03 16.73
CA ILE A 172 4.32 6.21 16.12
C ILE A 172 3.24 6.29 17.21
N LYS A 173 3.28 5.38 18.18
CA LYS A 173 2.33 5.34 19.30
C LYS A 173 2.42 6.61 20.16
N GLU A 174 3.63 7.08 20.46
CA GLU A 174 3.87 8.33 21.21
C GLU A 174 3.31 9.56 20.46
N SER A 175 3.58 9.66 19.16
CA SER A 175 3.09 10.76 18.33
C SER A 175 1.56 10.83 18.31
N LYS A 176 0.90 9.66 18.28
CA LYS A 176 -0.58 9.57 18.34
C LYS A 176 -1.12 10.04 19.68
N ALA A 177 -0.49 9.65 20.80
CA ALA A 177 -0.91 10.06 22.13
C ALA A 177 -0.83 11.58 22.37
N ILE A 178 0.11 12.27 21.71
CA ILE A 178 0.21 13.73 21.74
C ILE A 178 -0.97 14.36 20.99
N ILE A 179 -1.23 13.91 19.75
CA ILE A 179 -2.34 14.42 18.92
C ILE A 179 -3.69 14.25 19.64
N ASP A 180 -3.93 13.09 20.25
CA ASP A 180 -5.20 12.85 20.94
C ASP A 180 -5.40 13.74 22.18
N LYS A 181 -4.32 14.15 22.85
CA LYS A 181 -4.39 15.11 23.96
C LYS A 181 -4.68 16.54 23.49
N GLU A 182 -4.09 16.95 22.37
CA GLU A 182 -4.30 18.29 21.80
C GLU A 182 -5.71 18.47 21.19
N VAL A 183 -6.33 17.39 20.70
CA VAL A 183 -7.71 17.42 20.17
C VAL A 183 -8.76 17.46 21.28
N LEU A 184 -8.42 16.99 22.49
CA LEU A 184 -9.31 16.95 23.66
C LEU A 184 -9.15 18.15 24.62
N SER A 185 -8.17 19.02 24.37
CA SER A 185 -7.92 20.28 25.11
C SER A 185 -8.51 21.48 24.40
#